data_AF-B7ZTE7-F1
#
_entry.id   AF-B7ZTE7-F1
#
_cell.length_a   1.000
_cell.length_b   1.000
_cell.length_c   1.000
_cell.angle_alpha   90.00
_cell.angle_beta   90.00
_cell.angle_gamma   90.00
#
_symmetry.space_group_name_H-M   'P 1'
#
loop_
_entity.id
_entity.type
_entity.pdbx_description
1 polymer ?
#
loop_
_entity_poly.entity_id
_entity_poly.type
_entity_poly.pdbx_seq_one_letter_code
_entity_poly.pdbx_strand_id
1 'polypeptide(L)'
;MLFSRDRKFRHTTRLTGDRKGDLYPSSLQFYQHPPTENISLTEFETFAIERLKLLKAVENLGVSYLKNSDDYNKKLEQELRKLKFPYRALQDEINDEVYDLRRKDHISHFILRLAYCQSEDLRRWFIQQEMDLFKFRFSLLTKEKVQEFLKLNDLEYVAISQEEKNMHKEDLMNSSFGLSLTKMEDLEFYKVPFQAALDLVRPRKVFLWHGFAYIPHTDIVSIVLNDFRTKLSKALAVSVNYYFVVFHSIYLLILN
;
A
#
# COMPACT_ATOMS: atom_id res chain seq x y z
N MET A 1 -5.19 34.86 38.73
CA MET A 1 -4.78 34.71 37.32
C MET A 1 -4.44 33.25 37.06
N LEU A 2 -5.36 32.50 36.44
CA LEU A 2 -5.06 31.18 35.86
C LEU A 2 -5.83 31.11 34.54
N PHE A 3 -5.13 31.38 33.44
CA PHE A 3 -5.67 31.26 32.09
C PHE A 3 -5.76 29.77 31.72
N SER A 4 -6.98 29.24 31.68
CA SER A 4 -7.27 27.95 31.06
C SER A 4 -7.10 28.09 29.54
N ARG A 5 -6.13 27.38 28.96
CA ARG A 5 -5.96 27.30 27.51
C ARG A 5 -7.00 26.34 26.96
N ASP A 6 -8.10 26.89 26.44
CA ASP A 6 -9.02 26.17 25.58
C ASP A 6 -8.27 25.56 24.38
N ARG A 7 -8.25 24.23 24.33
CA ARG A 7 -7.85 23.49 23.14
C ARG A 7 -8.96 23.68 22.10
N LYS A 8 -8.76 24.64 21.19
CA LYS A 8 -9.56 24.76 19.97
C LYS A 8 -9.53 23.43 19.23
N PHE A 9 -10.65 22.71 19.25
CA PHE A 9 -10.93 21.66 18.26
C PHE A 9 -10.78 22.28 16.87
N ARG A 10 -9.81 21.78 16.10
CA ARG A 10 -9.53 22.28 14.76
C ARG A 10 -10.63 21.85 13.80
N HIS A 11 -10.97 22.80 12.96
CA HIS A 11 -12.04 22.81 11.98
C HIS A 11 -11.82 21.73 10.91
N THR A 12 -12.71 20.75 10.78
CA THR A 12 -12.82 19.93 9.57
C THR A 12 -13.11 20.86 8.39
N THR A 13 -12.19 20.95 7.43
CA THR A 13 -12.44 21.60 6.15
C THR A 13 -13.40 20.71 5.36
N ARG A 14 -14.55 21.26 4.94
CA ARG A 14 -15.55 20.49 4.19
C ARG A 14 -15.12 20.40 2.73
N LEU A 15 -15.19 19.19 2.15
CA LEU A 15 -15.03 18.96 0.71
C LEU A 15 -16.00 19.82 -0.09
N THR A 16 -15.59 20.30 -1.26
CA THR A 16 -16.45 21.08 -2.17
C THR A 16 -17.02 20.21 -3.31
N GLY A 17 -18.27 20.46 -3.69
CA GLY A 17 -18.91 19.86 -4.89
C GLY A 17 -19.25 18.37 -4.79
N ASP A 18 -19.09 17.64 -5.91
CA ASP A 18 -19.38 16.20 -6.07
C ASP A 18 -18.36 15.25 -5.40
N ARG A 19 -17.35 15.78 -4.71
CA ARG A 19 -16.27 15.00 -4.09
C ARG A 19 -16.79 14.23 -2.86
N LYS A 20 -16.71 12.89 -2.90
CA LYS A 20 -17.14 12.02 -1.79
C LYS A 20 -15.93 11.48 -1.04
N GLY A 21 -15.74 11.92 0.21
CA GLY A 21 -14.59 11.51 1.04
C GLY A 21 -14.40 10.00 1.17
N ASP A 22 -15.50 9.24 1.08
CA ASP A 22 -15.49 7.77 1.19
C ASP A 22 -14.89 7.06 -0.04
N LEU A 23 -14.80 7.72 -1.21
CA LEU A 23 -14.19 7.12 -2.41
C LEU A 23 -12.68 6.97 -2.26
N TYR A 24 -12.05 7.92 -1.57
CA TYR A 24 -10.59 7.99 -1.39
C TYR A 24 -10.23 8.18 0.09
N PRO A 25 -10.50 7.18 0.94
CA PRO A 25 -10.37 7.32 2.39
C PRO A 25 -8.91 7.39 2.85
N SER A 26 -7.99 6.77 2.10
CA SER A 26 -6.56 6.71 2.43
C SER A 26 -5.65 6.97 1.22
N SER A 27 -4.47 7.50 1.52
CA SER A 27 -3.36 7.71 0.60
C SER A 27 -2.62 6.41 0.22
N LEU A 28 -2.86 5.34 0.97
CA LEU A 28 -2.37 4.00 0.66
C LEU A 28 -3.56 3.10 0.30
N GLN A 29 -3.49 2.42 -0.84
CA GLN A 29 -4.57 1.60 -1.37
C GLN A 29 -4.03 0.31 -1.99
N PHE A 30 -4.84 -0.75 -1.98
CA PHE A 30 -4.56 -1.97 -2.75
C PHE A 30 -5.02 -1.90 -4.22
N TYR A 31 -5.67 -0.80 -4.63
CA TYR A 31 -6.15 -0.58 -5.99
C TYR A 31 -7.00 -1.77 -6.51
N GLN A 32 -7.96 -2.22 -5.70
CA GLN A 32 -8.79 -3.39 -6.02
C GLN A 32 -9.92 -3.05 -7.00
N HIS A 33 -10.59 -1.92 -6.79
CA HIS A 33 -11.71 -1.48 -7.61
C HIS A 33 -11.27 -0.46 -8.66
N PRO A 34 -11.68 -0.62 -9.94
CA PRO A 34 -11.38 0.36 -10.98
C PRO A 34 -12.09 1.69 -10.71
N PRO A 35 -11.48 2.83 -11.07
CA PRO A 35 -12.14 4.12 -11.00
C PRO A 35 -13.36 4.14 -11.95
N THR A 36 -14.51 4.60 -11.45
CA THR A 36 -15.76 4.74 -12.23
C THR A 36 -15.98 6.17 -12.73
N GLU A 37 -15.06 7.09 -12.40
CA GLU A 37 -15.14 8.48 -12.81
C GLU A 37 -14.69 8.65 -14.26
N ASN A 38 -15.34 9.58 -14.98
CA ASN A 38 -14.88 10.01 -16.30
C ASN A 38 -13.73 10.99 -16.14
N ILE A 39 -12.70 10.85 -17.00
CA ILE A 39 -11.57 11.77 -17.06
C ILE A 39 -11.39 12.30 -18.47
N SER A 40 -10.85 13.51 -18.58
CA SER A 40 -10.46 14.06 -19.88
C SER A 40 -9.26 13.30 -20.47
N LEU A 41 -9.08 13.36 -21.79
CA LEU A 41 -7.91 12.77 -22.45
C LEU A 41 -6.60 13.41 -21.96
N THR A 42 -6.61 14.72 -21.71
CA THR A 42 -5.46 15.45 -21.17
C THR A 42 -5.09 14.98 -19.76
N GLU A 43 -6.08 14.76 -18.88
CA GLU A 43 -5.82 14.15 -17.56
C GLU A 43 -5.29 12.74 -17.71
N PHE A 44 -5.87 11.92 -18.59
CA PHE A 44 -5.42 10.55 -18.85
C PHE A 44 -3.92 10.51 -19.21
N GLU A 45 -3.51 11.31 -20.18
CA GLU A 45 -2.12 11.40 -20.62
C GLU A 45 -1.20 11.92 -19.49
N THR A 46 -1.62 12.99 -18.82
CA THR A 46 -0.85 13.60 -17.73
C THR A 46 -0.60 12.60 -16.59
N PHE A 47 -1.66 11.90 -16.14
CA PHE A 47 -1.58 10.92 -15.08
C PHE A 47 -0.70 9.72 -15.44
N ALA A 48 -0.79 9.24 -16.69
CA ALA A 48 0.07 8.17 -17.19
C ALA A 48 1.55 8.57 -17.17
N ILE A 49 1.88 9.73 -17.74
CA ILE A 49 3.25 10.23 -17.84
C ILE A 49 3.85 10.47 -16.45
N GLU A 50 3.10 11.10 -15.55
CA GLU A 50 3.60 11.42 -14.21
C GLU A 50 3.81 10.17 -13.36
N ARG A 51 2.91 9.18 -13.40
CA ARG A 51 3.15 7.91 -12.69
C ARG A 51 4.30 7.13 -13.30
N LEU A 52 4.46 7.12 -14.62
CA LEU A 52 5.59 6.46 -15.26
C LEU A 52 6.92 7.10 -14.83
N LYS A 53 6.98 8.43 -14.76
CA LYS A 53 8.14 9.15 -14.22
C LYS A 53 8.42 8.75 -12.78
N LEU A 54 7.39 8.63 -11.94
CA LEU A 54 7.52 8.18 -10.56
C LEU A 54 8.10 6.77 -10.48
N LEU A 55 7.56 5.79 -11.21
CA LEU A 55 8.03 4.41 -11.17
C LEU A 55 9.47 4.27 -11.70
N LYS A 56 9.85 5.03 -12.73
CA LYS A 56 11.25 5.12 -13.17
C LYS A 56 12.16 5.75 -12.13
N ALA A 57 11.69 6.74 -11.38
CA ALA A 57 12.44 7.31 -10.26
C ALA A 57 12.65 6.26 -9.14
N VAL A 58 11.61 5.48 -8.81
CA VAL A 58 11.72 4.36 -7.84
C VAL A 58 12.79 3.36 -8.26
N GLU A 59 12.81 2.98 -9.54
CA GLU A 59 13.82 2.09 -10.11
C GLU A 59 15.23 2.68 -10.00
N ASN A 60 15.44 3.89 -10.50
CA ASN A 60 16.74 4.56 -10.49
C ASN A 60 17.29 4.72 -9.06
N LEU A 61 16.42 5.09 -8.10
CA LEU A 61 16.79 5.19 -6.70
C LEU A 61 17.12 3.81 -6.11
N GLY A 62 16.41 2.75 -6.51
CA GLY A 62 16.66 1.38 -6.06
C GLY A 62 17.98 0.79 -6.54
N VAL A 63 18.52 1.31 -7.66
CA VAL A 63 19.87 0.99 -8.15
C VAL A 63 20.93 1.86 -7.47
N SER A 64 20.62 3.13 -7.22
CA SER A 64 21.59 4.13 -6.73
C SER A 64 21.79 4.10 -5.21
N TYR A 65 20.81 3.61 -4.46
CA TYR A 65 20.78 3.63 -3.00
C TYR A 65 20.34 2.28 -2.44
N LEU A 66 20.75 1.99 -1.20
CA LEU A 66 20.19 0.89 -0.44
C LEU A 66 18.72 1.20 -0.14
N LYS A 67 17.80 0.28 -0.47
CA LYS A 67 16.36 0.44 -0.21
C LYS A 67 16.10 0.67 1.29
N ASN A 68 15.22 1.63 1.60
CA ASN A 68 14.88 2.09 2.95
C ASN A 68 15.99 2.84 3.70
N SER A 69 17.12 3.16 3.05
CA SER A 69 18.08 4.13 3.61
C SER A 69 17.46 5.53 3.71
N ASP A 70 17.99 6.35 4.61
CA ASP A 70 17.52 7.73 4.77
C ASP A 70 17.62 8.54 3.47
N ASP A 71 18.69 8.36 2.70
CA ASP A 71 18.87 9.05 1.42
C ASP A 71 17.87 8.58 0.36
N TYR A 72 17.60 7.27 0.28
CA TYR A 72 16.56 6.71 -0.59
C TYR A 72 15.19 7.31 -0.24
N ASN A 73 14.83 7.29 1.05
CA ASN A 73 13.54 7.75 1.53
C ASN A 73 13.33 9.25 1.28
N LYS A 74 14.34 10.07 1.58
CA LYS A 74 14.29 11.52 1.35
C LYS A 74 14.12 11.86 -0.14
N LYS A 75 14.87 11.19 -1.03
CA LYS A 75 14.78 11.44 -2.48
C LYS A 75 13.46 10.97 -3.06
N LEU A 76 12.95 9.83 -2.61
CA LEU A 76 11.64 9.33 -3.04
C LEU A 76 10.51 10.25 -2.59
N GLU A 77 10.56 10.77 -1.35
CA GLU A 77 9.60 11.79 -0.88
C GLU A 77 9.64 13.06 -1.75
N GLN A 78 10.84 13.51 -2.14
CA GLN A 78 11.01 14.67 -3.02
C GLN A 78 10.37 14.45 -4.41
N GLU A 79 10.55 13.29 -5.02
CA GLU A 79 9.94 12.98 -6.32
C GLU A 79 8.41 12.85 -6.22
N LEU A 80 7.89 12.21 -5.17
CA LEU A 80 6.44 12.17 -4.92
C LEU A 80 5.85 13.57 -4.78
N ARG A 81 6.50 14.45 -4.02
CA ARG A 81 6.06 15.84 -3.84
C ARG A 81 6.10 16.62 -5.15
N LYS A 82 7.18 16.49 -5.92
CA LYS A 82 7.36 17.15 -7.21
C LYS A 82 6.31 16.73 -8.24
N LEU A 83 6.01 15.44 -8.29
CA LEU A 83 5.03 14.86 -9.20
C LEU A 83 3.59 14.92 -8.64
N LYS A 84 3.36 15.58 -7.50
CA LYS A 84 2.04 15.71 -6.86
C LYS A 84 1.36 14.34 -6.66
N PHE A 85 2.04 13.42 -6.01
CA PHE A 85 1.48 12.18 -5.49
C PHE A 85 1.44 12.21 -3.95
N PRO A 86 0.56 11.43 -3.30
CA PRO A 86 0.53 11.35 -1.85
C PRO A 86 1.89 10.91 -1.27
N TYR A 87 2.44 11.73 -0.36
CA TYR A 87 3.78 11.54 0.22
C TYR A 87 3.81 11.57 1.76
N ARG A 88 2.70 11.90 2.43
CA ARG A 88 2.59 11.89 3.89
C ARG A 88 1.28 11.25 4.35
N ALA A 89 1.38 10.33 5.30
CA ALA A 89 0.25 9.74 6.01
C ALA A 89 -0.38 10.72 7.04
N LEU A 90 0.38 11.72 7.50
CA LEU A 90 -0.02 12.65 8.56
C LEU A 90 -1.00 13.75 8.10
N GLN A 91 -1.41 13.73 6.83
CA GLN A 91 -2.28 14.74 6.20
C GLN A 91 -3.67 14.16 5.89
N ASP A 92 -4.15 13.27 6.75
CA ASP A 92 -5.42 12.56 6.58
C ASP A 92 -6.67 13.39 6.87
N GLU A 93 -6.53 14.67 7.20
CA GLU A 93 -7.66 15.59 7.09
C GLU A 93 -8.02 15.75 5.61
N ILE A 94 -9.11 15.10 5.21
CA ILE A 94 -9.61 15.10 3.84
C ILE A 94 -10.01 16.53 3.48
N ASN A 95 -9.21 17.15 2.61
CA ASN A 95 -9.54 18.39 1.92
C ASN A 95 -9.49 18.16 0.40
N ASP A 96 -9.88 19.16 -0.38
CA ASP A 96 -9.94 19.03 -1.84
C ASP A 96 -8.59 18.67 -2.48
N GLU A 97 -7.48 19.22 -1.96
CA GLU A 97 -6.13 18.92 -2.46
C GLU A 97 -5.75 17.46 -2.20
N VAL A 98 -5.96 16.97 -0.98
CA VAL A 98 -5.69 15.57 -0.60
C VAL A 98 -6.56 14.62 -1.41
N TYR A 99 -7.83 14.96 -1.62
CA TYR A 99 -8.74 14.19 -2.46
C TYR A 99 -8.19 14.07 -3.89
N ASP A 100 -7.81 15.19 -4.51
CA ASP A 100 -7.33 15.21 -5.89
C ASP A 100 -5.99 14.44 -6.05
N LEU A 101 -5.11 14.50 -5.04
CA LEU A 101 -3.87 13.69 -5.01
C LEU A 101 -4.16 12.18 -4.94
N ARG A 102 -5.10 11.76 -4.10
CA ARG A 102 -5.50 10.34 -3.96
C ARG A 102 -6.21 9.83 -5.21
N ARG A 103 -7.10 10.64 -5.78
CA ARG A 103 -7.77 10.38 -7.05
C ARG A 103 -6.77 10.16 -8.18
N LYS A 104 -5.82 11.08 -8.33
CA LYS A 104 -4.74 10.97 -9.32
C LYS A 104 -3.93 9.69 -9.14
N ASP A 105 -3.56 9.36 -7.90
CA ASP A 105 -2.80 8.15 -7.60
C ASP A 105 -3.57 6.87 -7.99
N HIS A 106 -4.85 6.79 -7.63
CA HIS A 106 -5.72 5.66 -8.00
C HIS A 106 -5.87 5.53 -9.52
N ILE A 107 -6.26 6.61 -10.20
CA ILE A 107 -6.52 6.57 -11.65
C ILE A 107 -5.25 6.26 -12.43
N SER A 108 -4.14 6.94 -12.11
CA SER A 108 -2.86 6.73 -12.80
C SER A 108 -2.36 5.28 -12.69
N HIS A 109 -2.59 4.61 -11.55
CA HIS A 109 -2.26 3.20 -11.38
C HIS A 109 -3.02 2.31 -12.37
N PHE A 110 -4.33 2.52 -12.49
CA PHE A 110 -5.16 1.76 -13.43
C PHE A 110 -4.85 2.06 -14.89
N ILE A 111 -4.48 3.30 -15.23
CA ILE A 111 -4.01 3.63 -16.58
C ILE A 111 -2.75 2.83 -16.93
N LEU A 112 -1.76 2.79 -16.03
CA LEU A 112 -0.52 2.05 -16.29
C LEU A 112 -0.73 0.52 -16.32
N ARG A 113 -1.73 -0.03 -15.62
CA ARG A 113 -2.09 -1.46 -15.77
C ARG A 113 -2.40 -1.80 -17.23
N LEU A 114 -3.07 -0.92 -17.97
CA LEU A 114 -3.40 -1.15 -19.39
C LEU A 114 -2.12 -1.24 -20.25
N ALA A 115 -1.14 -0.38 -20.00
CA ALA A 115 0.12 -0.38 -20.74
C ALA A 115 1.03 -1.57 -20.37
N TYR A 116 1.13 -1.89 -19.08
CA TYR A 116 2.11 -2.85 -18.55
C TYR A 116 1.59 -4.28 -18.39
N CYS A 117 0.32 -4.55 -18.74
CA CYS A 117 -0.23 -5.90 -18.72
C CYS A 117 0.19 -6.75 -19.93
N GLN A 118 0.80 -6.17 -20.97
CA GLN A 118 0.97 -6.83 -22.28
C GLN A 118 1.95 -8.02 -22.27
N SER A 119 3.15 -7.85 -21.70
CA SER A 119 4.19 -8.89 -21.65
C SER A 119 4.56 -9.24 -20.21
N GLU A 120 5.14 -10.42 -19.99
CA GLU A 120 5.61 -10.82 -18.66
C GLU A 120 6.67 -9.88 -18.10
N ASP A 121 7.61 -9.42 -18.93
CA ASP A 121 8.68 -8.53 -18.49
C ASP A 121 8.12 -7.16 -18.05
N LEU A 122 7.15 -6.62 -18.79
CA LEU A 122 6.47 -5.39 -18.40
C LEU A 122 5.70 -5.56 -17.09
N ARG A 123 4.99 -6.69 -16.92
CA ARG A 123 4.28 -6.99 -15.67
C ARG A 123 5.24 -7.10 -14.50
N ARG A 124 6.34 -7.84 -14.66
CA ARG A 124 7.37 -8.03 -13.62
C ARG A 124 7.97 -6.69 -13.20
N TRP A 125 8.34 -5.86 -14.17
CA TRP A 125 8.87 -4.52 -13.90
C TRP A 125 7.85 -3.65 -13.15
N PHE A 126 6.61 -3.57 -13.64
CA PHE A 126 5.56 -2.75 -13.04
C PHE A 126 5.22 -3.20 -11.61
N ILE A 127 5.05 -4.51 -11.39
CA ILE A 127 4.82 -5.07 -10.05
C ILE A 127 5.98 -4.72 -9.12
N GLN A 128 7.23 -4.86 -9.56
CA GLN A 128 8.38 -4.57 -8.73
C GLN A 128 8.42 -3.10 -8.28
N GLN A 129 8.23 -2.15 -9.19
CA GLN A 129 8.27 -0.72 -8.84
C GLN A 129 7.07 -0.30 -7.97
N GLU A 130 5.88 -0.82 -8.25
CA GLU A 130 4.69 -0.58 -7.43
C GLU A 130 4.84 -1.17 -6.02
N MET A 131 5.45 -2.36 -5.88
CA MET A 131 5.74 -2.94 -4.57
C MET A 131 6.72 -2.10 -3.77
N ASP A 132 7.78 -1.59 -4.39
CA ASP A 132 8.77 -0.74 -3.72
C ASP A 132 8.14 0.60 -3.28
N LEU A 133 7.31 1.20 -4.14
CA LEU A 133 6.54 2.39 -3.80
C LEU A 133 5.54 2.14 -2.65
N PHE A 134 4.81 1.03 -2.71
CA PHE A 134 3.87 0.63 -1.67
C PHE A 134 4.60 0.43 -0.33
N LYS A 135 5.74 -0.28 -0.35
CA LYS A 135 6.56 -0.52 0.84
C LYS A 135 7.01 0.79 1.48
N PHE A 136 7.50 1.74 0.68
CA PHE A 136 7.87 3.07 1.16
C PHE A 136 6.69 3.76 1.83
N ARG A 137 5.53 3.83 1.16
CA ARG A 137 4.34 4.50 1.72
C ARG A 137 3.82 3.81 3.00
N PHE A 138 3.85 2.48 3.03
CA PHE A 138 3.47 1.70 4.22
C PHE A 138 4.39 2.00 5.40
N SER A 139 5.70 2.16 5.17
CA SER A 139 6.67 2.50 6.22
C SER A 139 6.47 3.88 6.86
N LEU A 140 5.73 4.77 6.19
CA LEU A 140 5.39 6.10 6.70
C LEU A 140 4.12 6.12 7.55
N LEU A 141 3.37 5.02 7.59
CA LEU A 141 2.13 4.94 8.37
C LEU A 141 2.44 4.86 9.87
N THR A 142 1.61 5.52 10.68
CA THR A 142 1.61 5.29 12.13
C THR A 142 0.96 3.94 12.45
N LYS A 143 1.18 3.43 13.68
CA LYS A 143 0.57 2.16 14.12
C LYS A 143 -0.96 2.18 13.96
N GLU A 144 -1.61 3.28 14.29
CA GLU A 144 -3.06 3.44 14.19
C GLU A 144 -3.54 3.32 12.74
N LYS A 145 -2.79 3.93 11.82
CA LYS A 145 -3.10 3.90 10.38
C LYS A 145 -2.82 2.54 9.75
N VAL A 146 -1.81 1.82 10.23
CA VAL A 146 -1.62 0.42 9.87
C VAL A 146 -2.83 -0.41 10.28
N GLN A 147 -3.33 -0.27 11.51
CA GLN A 147 -4.52 -0.99 11.97
C GLN A 147 -5.77 -0.63 11.17
N GLU A 148 -5.98 0.65 10.87
CA GLU A 148 -7.07 1.09 10.00
C GLU A 148 -6.96 0.47 8.60
N PHE A 149 -5.76 0.48 8.01
CA PHE A 149 -5.52 -0.11 6.70
C PHE A 149 -5.78 -1.62 6.68
N LEU A 150 -5.34 -2.36 7.71
CA LEU A 150 -5.58 -3.80 7.80
C LEU A 150 -7.08 -4.10 7.89
N LYS A 151 -7.82 -3.36 8.73
CA LYS A 151 -9.28 -3.49 8.84
C LYS A 151 -10.02 -3.19 7.54
N LEU A 152 -9.62 -2.13 6.83
CA LEU A 152 -10.23 -1.72 5.56
C LEU A 152 -10.07 -2.74 4.43
N ASN A 153 -9.05 -3.60 4.52
CA ASN A 153 -8.75 -4.60 3.49
C ASN A 153 -9.13 -6.02 3.90
N ASP A 154 -9.98 -6.17 4.93
CA ASP A 154 -10.44 -7.45 5.48
C ASP A 154 -9.29 -8.39 5.87
N LEU A 155 -8.19 -7.79 6.34
CA LEU A 155 -7.04 -8.52 6.82
C LEU A 155 -7.25 -8.79 8.33
N GLU A 156 -7.58 -10.03 8.68
CA GLU A 156 -7.79 -10.51 10.05
C GLU A 156 -6.47 -10.55 10.84
N TYR A 157 -5.99 -9.39 11.28
CA TYR A 157 -4.82 -9.25 12.14
C TYR A 157 -5.30 -8.90 13.54
N VAL A 158 -5.29 -9.89 14.43
CA VAL A 158 -5.73 -9.72 15.80
C VAL A 158 -4.50 -9.65 16.70
N ALA A 159 -4.32 -8.54 17.42
CA ALA A 159 -3.29 -8.45 18.43
C ALA A 159 -3.56 -9.48 19.54
N ILE A 160 -2.54 -10.25 19.92
CA ILE A 160 -2.70 -11.26 20.97
C ILE A 160 -2.69 -10.61 22.36
N SER A 161 -3.37 -11.20 23.33
CA SER A 161 -3.35 -10.71 24.70
C SER A 161 -2.01 -11.00 25.38
N GLN A 162 -1.71 -10.31 26.48
CA GLN A 162 -0.48 -10.55 27.22
C GLN A 162 -0.45 -11.97 27.83
N GLU A 163 -1.62 -12.50 28.20
CA GLU A 163 -1.78 -13.88 28.70
C GLU A 163 -1.44 -14.90 27.60
N GLU A 164 -1.98 -14.73 26.39
CA GLU A 164 -1.68 -15.60 25.24
C GLU A 164 -0.21 -15.51 24.84
N LYS A 165 0.37 -14.30 24.87
CA LYS A 165 1.80 -14.07 24.63
C LYS A 165 2.68 -14.77 25.67
N ASN A 166 2.31 -14.71 26.94
CA ASN A 166 3.05 -15.38 28.02
C ASN A 166 2.94 -16.90 27.93
N MET A 167 1.78 -17.42 27.54
CA MET A 167 1.53 -18.86 27.37
C MET A 167 2.42 -19.47 26.29
N HIS A 168 2.66 -18.75 25.19
CA HIS A 168 3.48 -19.20 24.07
C HIS A 168 4.88 -18.58 24.01
N LYS A 169 5.37 -18.03 25.13
CA LYS A 169 6.62 -17.24 25.16
C LYS A 169 7.82 -18.01 24.60
N GLU A 170 8.03 -19.25 25.03
CA GLU A 170 9.15 -20.08 24.59
C GLU A 170 9.06 -20.43 23.09
N ASP A 171 7.85 -20.77 22.61
CA ASP A 171 7.65 -21.12 21.20
C ASP A 171 7.84 -19.91 20.27
N LEU A 172 7.35 -18.74 20.69
CA LEU A 172 7.55 -17.48 19.98
C LEU A 172 9.04 -17.15 19.89
N MET A 173 9.79 -17.35 20.99
CA MET A 173 11.24 -17.18 21.03
C MET A 173 11.99 -18.09 20.08
N ASN A 174 11.67 -19.38 20.11
CA ASN A 174 12.35 -20.37 19.28
C ASN A 174 12.06 -20.16 17.78
N SER A 175 10.91 -19.58 17.45
CA SER A 175 10.48 -19.36 16.07
C SER A 175 10.94 -18.02 15.50
N SER A 176 11.16 -17.01 16.34
CA SER A 176 11.50 -15.64 15.91
C SER A 176 13.01 -15.45 15.82
N PHE A 177 13.57 -15.61 14.63
CA PHE A 177 15.02 -15.54 14.41
C PHE A 177 15.58 -14.13 14.72
N GLY A 178 16.58 -14.05 15.62
CA GLY A 178 17.35 -12.82 15.88
C GLY A 178 16.75 -11.84 16.89
N LEU A 179 15.66 -12.21 17.58
CA LEU A 179 15.08 -11.39 18.66
C LEU A 179 15.63 -11.80 20.03
N SER A 180 16.29 -10.87 20.72
CA SER A 180 16.71 -11.06 22.12
C SER A 180 15.50 -11.06 23.06
N LEU A 181 15.58 -11.86 24.14
CA LEU A 181 14.59 -11.97 25.22
C LEU A 181 14.03 -10.61 25.69
N THR A 182 14.91 -9.64 25.92
CA THR A 182 14.55 -8.31 26.43
C THR A 182 13.76 -7.48 25.42
N LYS A 183 13.95 -7.75 24.12
CA LYS A 183 13.20 -7.05 23.05
C LYS A 183 11.82 -7.67 22.82
N MET A 184 11.60 -8.93 23.22
CA MET A 184 10.32 -9.60 22.99
C MET A 184 9.19 -9.09 23.87
N GLU A 185 9.48 -8.68 25.11
CA GLU A 185 8.44 -8.20 26.03
C GLU A 185 7.75 -6.95 25.49
N ASP A 186 8.52 -6.07 24.83
CA ASP A 186 8.02 -4.84 24.21
C ASP A 186 7.39 -5.02 22.82
N LEU A 187 7.62 -6.17 22.16
CA LEU A 187 7.11 -6.41 20.80
C LEU A 187 5.65 -6.85 20.80
N GLU A 188 4.81 -6.14 20.06
CA GLU A 188 3.45 -6.58 19.78
C GLU A 188 3.45 -7.76 18.80
N PHE A 189 2.69 -8.80 19.14
CA PHE A 189 2.45 -9.95 18.27
C PHE A 189 1.02 -9.95 17.79
N TYR A 190 0.85 -10.43 16.56
CA TYR A 190 -0.43 -10.53 15.89
C TYR A 190 -0.65 -11.98 15.48
N LYS A 191 -1.90 -12.40 15.56
CA LYS A 191 -2.38 -13.70 15.13
C LYS A 191 -3.10 -13.54 13.80
N VAL A 192 -2.70 -14.34 12.81
CA VAL A 192 -3.29 -14.36 11.46
C VAL A 192 -3.50 -15.80 10.99
N PRO A 193 -4.46 -16.08 10.11
CA PRO A 193 -4.55 -17.40 9.46
C PRO A 193 -3.22 -17.75 8.77
N PHE A 194 -2.73 -18.97 8.96
CA PHE A 194 -1.39 -19.33 8.47
C PHE A 194 -1.23 -19.19 6.95
N GLN A 195 -2.33 -19.29 6.19
CA GLN A 195 -2.35 -19.10 4.74
C GLN A 195 -2.00 -17.66 4.33
N ALA A 196 -2.21 -16.68 5.20
CA ALA A 196 -1.79 -15.30 4.94
C ALA A 196 -0.27 -15.16 5.07
N ALA A 197 0.38 -15.93 5.94
CA ALA A 197 1.80 -15.78 6.27
C ALA A 197 2.71 -16.88 5.68
N LEU A 198 2.35 -17.46 4.52
CA LEU A 198 3.06 -18.62 3.95
C LEU A 198 4.56 -18.40 3.74
N ASP A 199 4.99 -17.19 3.39
CA ASP A 199 6.41 -16.84 3.18
C ASP A 199 7.22 -16.87 4.48
N LEU A 200 6.57 -16.71 5.63
CA LEU A 200 7.18 -16.83 6.96
C LEU A 200 7.07 -18.25 7.50
N VAL A 201 5.98 -18.95 7.17
CA VAL A 201 5.72 -20.33 7.57
C VAL A 201 6.68 -21.31 6.88
N ARG A 202 6.86 -21.19 5.56
CA ARG A 202 7.72 -22.10 4.78
C ARG A 202 9.16 -22.18 5.31
N PRO A 203 9.84 -21.06 5.64
CA PRO A 203 11.16 -21.10 6.27
C PRO A 203 11.15 -21.29 7.79
N ARG A 204 9.98 -21.57 8.41
CA ARG A 204 9.80 -21.74 9.86
C ARG A 204 10.26 -20.53 10.68
N LYS A 205 9.92 -19.32 10.24
CA LYS A 205 10.27 -18.06 10.90
C LYS A 205 9.20 -17.52 11.86
N VAL A 206 8.08 -18.24 12.00
CA VAL A 206 6.93 -17.83 12.82
C VAL A 206 6.37 -19.03 13.54
N PHE A 207 5.81 -18.78 14.73
CA PHE A 207 5.15 -19.81 15.52
C PHE A 207 3.77 -20.11 14.94
N LEU A 208 3.40 -21.39 14.94
CA LEU A 208 2.12 -21.88 14.43
C LEU A 208 1.35 -22.64 15.51
N TRP A 209 0.09 -22.27 15.70
CA TRP A 209 -0.77 -22.94 16.66
C TRP A 209 -2.23 -22.91 16.20
N HIS A 210 -2.87 -24.08 16.17
CA HIS A 210 -4.29 -24.25 15.79
C HIS A 210 -4.69 -23.56 14.48
N GLY A 211 -3.84 -23.61 13.46
CA GLY A 211 -4.12 -23.01 12.14
C GLY A 211 -3.80 -21.51 12.03
N PHE A 212 -3.20 -20.91 13.06
CA PHE A 212 -2.79 -19.52 13.06
C PHE A 212 -1.28 -19.37 13.14
N ALA A 213 -0.77 -18.34 12.46
CA ALA A 213 0.59 -17.86 12.58
C ALA A 213 0.66 -16.66 13.51
N TYR A 214 1.68 -16.67 14.39
CA TYR A 214 1.96 -15.62 15.33
C TYR A 214 3.17 -14.83 14.83
N ILE A 215 2.94 -13.57 14.49
CA ILE A 215 3.89 -12.73 13.79
C ILE A 215 4.19 -11.46 14.59
N PRO A 216 5.44 -11.00 14.66
CA PRO A 216 5.75 -9.71 15.26
C PRO A 216 5.27 -8.57 14.34
N HIS A 217 5.02 -7.39 14.92
CA HIS A 217 4.64 -6.19 14.15
C HIS A 217 5.59 -5.89 12.97
N THR A 218 6.88 -6.16 13.14
CA THR A 218 7.92 -5.93 12.12
C THR A 218 7.68 -6.72 10.83
N ASP A 219 7.02 -7.87 10.92
CA ASP A 219 6.82 -8.77 9.79
C ASP A 219 5.47 -8.55 9.07
N ILE A 220 4.57 -7.73 9.64
CA ILE A 220 3.30 -7.35 9.01
C ILE A 220 3.54 -6.79 7.60
N VAL A 221 4.57 -5.96 7.45
CA VAL A 221 4.94 -5.35 6.18
C VAL A 221 5.14 -6.42 5.10
N SER A 222 5.79 -7.54 5.43
CA SER A 222 6.07 -8.60 4.47
C SER A 222 4.81 -9.29 3.95
N ILE A 223 3.85 -9.52 4.85
CA ILE A 223 2.60 -10.20 4.49
C ILE A 223 1.71 -9.28 3.65
N VAL A 224 1.56 -8.03 4.08
CA VAL A 224 0.77 -7.03 3.33
C VAL A 224 1.35 -6.83 1.93
N LEU A 225 2.69 -6.79 1.79
CA LEU A 225 3.36 -6.69 0.49
C LEU A 225 3.11 -7.92 -0.39
N ASN A 226 3.10 -9.12 0.18
CA ASN A 226 2.84 -10.33 -0.59
C ASN A 226 1.38 -10.41 -1.06
N ASP A 227 0.43 -10.01 -0.21
CA ASP A 227 -0.98 -9.93 -0.59
C ASP A 227 -1.19 -8.90 -1.71
N PHE A 228 -0.57 -7.71 -1.59
CA PHE A 228 -0.58 -6.70 -2.64
C PHE A 228 -0.02 -7.23 -3.95
N ARG A 229 1.16 -7.89 -3.92
CA ARG A 229 1.79 -8.50 -5.10
C ARG A 229 0.87 -9.51 -5.78
N THR A 230 0.24 -10.39 -5.00
CA THR A 230 -0.62 -11.46 -5.51
C THR A 230 -1.87 -10.89 -6.15
N LYS A 231 -2.53 -9.93 -5.49
CA LYS A 231 -3.70 -9.23 -6.01
C LYS A 231 -3.37 -8.45 -7.28
N LEU A 232 -2.26 -7.72 -7.31
CA LEU A 232 -1.82 -6.94 -8.47
C LEU A 232 -1.48 -7.84 -9.67
N SER A 233 -0.75 -8.94 -9.44
CA SER A 233 -0.42 -9.93 -10.47
C SER A 233 -1.68 -10.52 -11.11
N LYS A 234 -2.66 -10.93 -10.28
CA LYS A 234 -3.96 -11.41 -10.74
C LYS A 234 -4.71 -10.34 -11.55
N ALA A 235 -4.73 -9.10 -11.08
CA ALA A 235 -5.40 -8.00 -11.77
C ALA A 235 -4.78 -7.71 -13.14
N LEU A 236 -3.45 -7.75 -13.28
CA LEU A 236 -2.76 -7.56 -14.57
C LEU A 236 -3.05 -8.70 -15.54
N ALA A 237 -3.10 -9.95 -15.07
CA ALA A 237 -3.45 -11.09 -15.90
C ALA A 237 -4.88 -10.97 -16.47
N VAL A 238 -5.82 -10.50 -15.65
CA VAL A 238 -7.21 -10.26 -16.08
C VAL A 238 -7.31 -9.05 -17.02
N SER A 239 -6.53 -7.99 -16.78
CA SER A 239 -6.55 -6.75 -17.58
C SER A 239 -6.20 -6.98 -19.06
N VAL A 240 -5.37 -7.98 -19.36
CA VAL A 240 -5.04 -8.37 -20.74
C VAL A 240 -6.26 -8.78 -21.54
N ASN A 241 -7.17 -9.52 -20.91
CA ASN A 241 -8.38 -9.98 -21.58
C ASN A 241 -9.27 -8.79 -21.98
N TYR A 242 -9.33 -7.76 -21.13
CA TYR A 242 -10.07 -6.53 -21.43
C TYR A 242 -9.35 -5.66 -22.49
N TYR A 243 -8.02 -5.58 -22.45
CA TYR A 243 -7.24 -4.86 -23.45
C TYR A 243 -7.53 -5.39 -24.86
N PHE A 244 -7.53 -6.72 -25.02
CA PHE A 244 -7.83 -7.35 -26.30
C PHE A 244 -9.25 -7.03 -26.77
N VAL A 245 -10.25 -7.12 -25.89
CA VAL A 245 -11.65 -6.86 -26.25
C VAL A 245 -11.89 -5.38 -26.62
N VAL A 246 -11.36 -4.45 -25.83
CA VAL A 246 -11.60 -3.01 -26.04
C VAL A 246 -10.85 -2.49 -27.26
N PHE A 247 -9.56 -2.82 -27.43
CA PHE A 247 -8.81 -2.38 -28.59
C PHE A 247 -9.24 -3.10 -29.87
N HIS A 248 -9.62 -4.38 -29.83
CA HIS A 248 -10.16 -5.06 -31.00
C HIS A 248 -11.52 -4.49 -31.42
N SER A 249 -12.40 -4.15 -30.46
CA SER A 249 -13.70 -3.52 -30.75
C SER A 249 -13.54 -2.11 -31.30
N ILE A 250 -12.61 -1.31 -30.74
CA ILE A 250 -12.28 0.03 -31.27
C ILE A 250 -11.65 -0.08 -32.67
N TYR A 251 -10.77 -1.04 -32.90
CA TYR A 251 -10.14 -1.26 -34.20
C TYR A 251 -11.17 -1.71 -35.27
N LEU A 252 -12.12 -2.58 -34.90
CA LEU A 252 -13.27 -2.98 -35.74
C LEU A 252 -14.24 -1.84 -36.02
N LEU A 253 -14.44 -0.92 -35.08
CA LEU A 253 -15.28 0.28 -35.24
C LEU A 253 -14.61 1.38 -36.07
N ILE A 254 -13.28 1.41 -36.14
CA ILE A 254 -12.52 2.37 -36.96
C ILE A 254 -12.36 1.87 -38.41
N LEU A 255 -12.45 0.56 -38.64
CA LEU A 255 -12.26 -0.08 -39.96
C LEU A 255 -13.56 -0.43 -40.70
N ASN A 256 -14.74 -0.16 -40.12
CA ASN A 256 -16.04 -0.22 -40.80
C ASN A 256 -16.68 1.17 -40.80
#